data_AF-A0A382L1M1-F1
#
_entry.id   AF-A0A382L1M1-F1
#
_cell.length_a   1.000
_cell.length_b   1.000
_cell.length_c   1.000
_cell.angle_alpha   90.00
_cell.angle_beta   90.00
_cell.angle_gamma   90.00
#
_symmetry.space_group_name_H-M   'P 1'
#
loop_
_entity.id
_entity.type
_entity.pdbx_description
1 polymer ?
#
loop_
_entity_poly.entity_id
_entity_poly.type
_entity_poly.pdbx_seq_one_letter_code
_entity_poly.pdbx_strand_id
1 'polypeptide(L)'
;MKPRHFLTLLDLSSNELKHLMERAVLMKANLHSRSSASLMKGMTMAMLFEKTSTRTRVSFEVAASQFGGHALFLASGDSQLSRGEPLSDTARIISSMA
;
A
#
# COMPACT_ATOMS: atom_id res chain seq x y z
N MET A 1 2.15 2.42 18.73
CA MET A 1 1.56 3.61 18.06
C MET A 1 0.40 3.13 17.20
N LYS A 2 -0.73 3.83 17.16
CA LYS A 2 -1.82 3.51 16.22
C LYS A 2 -1.37 3.91 14.81
N PRO A 3 -1.52 3.05 13.78
CA PRO A 3 -1.18 3.44 12.41
C PRO A 3 -2.08 4.60 11.94
N ARG A 4 -1.49 5.54 11.19
CA ARG A 4 -2.25 6.61 10.53
C ARG A 4 -2.66 6.14 9.14
N HIS A 5 -3.96 6.13 8.85
CA HIS A 5 -4.51 5.73 7.56
C HIS A 5 -4.58 6.93 6.59
N PHE A 6 -4.53 6.65 5.29
CA PHE A 6 -4.74 7.63 4.21
C PHE A 6 -6.00 7.23 3.45
N LEU A 7 -7.16 7.73 3.89
CA LEU A 7 -8.47 7.36 3.35
C LEU A 7 -9.04 8.47 2.46
N THR A 8 -8.82 9.73 2.83
CA THR A 8 -9.22 10.90 2.04
C THR A 8 -8.19 12.02 2.17
N LEU A 9 -8.12 12.89 1.15
CA LEU A 9 -7.29 14.11 1.22
C LEU A 9 -7.75 15.07 2.31
N LEU A 10 -9.00 14.96 2.76
CA LEU A 10 -9.56 15.76 3.86
C LEU A 10 -8.92 15.41 5.22
N ASP A 11 -8.26 14.25 5.33
CA ASP A 11 -7.52 13.83 6.54
C ASP A 11 -6.13 14.50 6.64
N LEU A 12 -5.76 15.31 5.64
CA LEU A 12 -4.49 16.03 5.58
C LEU A 12 -4.73 17.53 5.63
N SER A 13 -3.96 18.22 6.48
CA SER A 13 -3.77 19.65 6.35
C SER A 13 -2.99 20.00 5.07
N SER A 14 -3.10 21.24 4.61
CA SER A 14 -2.35 21.73 3.45
C SER A 14 -0.84 21.55 3.58
N ASN A 15 -0.31 21.72 4.80
CA ASN A 15 1.11 21.52 5.08
C ASN A 15 1.52 20.06 4.96
N GLU A 16 0.70 19.13 5.47
CA GLU A 16 0.97 17.70 5.36
C GLU A 16 0.89 17.22 3.92
N LEU A 17 -0.09 17.70 3.14
CA LEU A 17 -0.18 17.39 1.73
C LEU A 17 1.04 17.91 0.95
N LYS A 18 1.47 19.15 1.21
CA LYS A 18 2.67 19.71 0.59
C LYS A 18 3.91 18.87 0.94
N HIS A 19 4.06 18.51 2.21
CA HIS A 19 5.16 17.66 2.66
C HIS A 19 5.13 16.27 2.01
N LEU A 20 3.95 15.65 1.89
CA LEU A 20 3.78 14.36 1.21
C LEU A 20 4.27 14.43 -0.26
N MET A 21 3.91 15.51 -0.96
CA MET A 21 4.34 15.74 -2.35
C MET A 21 5.85 15.97 -2.46
N GLU A 22 6.43 16.76 -1.56
CA GLU A 22 7.89 16.97 -1.49
C GLU A 22 8.64 15.64 -1.28
N ARG A 23 8.16 14.80 -0.36
CA ARG A 23 8.76 13.47 -0.16
C ARG A 23 8.63 12.59 -1.41
N ALA A 24 7.49 12.62 -2.10
CA ALA A 24 7.31 11.84 -3.32
C ALA A 24 8.32 12.26 -4.42
N VAL A 25 8.57 13.57 -4.57
CA VAL A 25 9.60 14.10 -5.48
C VAL A 25 10.99 13.63 -5.09
N LEU A 26 11.34 13.71 -3.80
CA LEU A 26 12.63 13.26 -3.29
C LEU A 26 12.82 11.75 -3.49
N MET A 27 11.79 10.94 -3.25
CA MET A 27 11.84 9.49 -3.46
C MET A 27 12.03 9.14 -4.94
N LYS A 28 11.35 9.86 -5.84
CA LYS A 28 11.53 9.70 -7.28
C LYS A 28 12.97 10.03 -7.71
N ALA A 29 13.55 11.10 -7.18
CA ALA A 29 14.94 11.49 -7.49
C ALA A 29 15.97 10.47 -6.99
N ASN A 30 15.67 9.78 -5.89
CA ASN A 30 16.57 8.82 -5.23
C ASN A 30 16.18 7.35 -5.46
N LEU A 31 15.37 7.05 -6.48
CA LEU A 31 14.76 5.73 -6.65
C LEU A 31 15.79 4.60 -6.78
N HIS A 32 16.91 4.87 -7.45
CA HIS A 32 18.01 3.91 -7.66
C HIS A 32 19.07 3.94 -6.56
N SER A 33 18.87 4.74 -5.51
CA SER A 33 19.80 4.75 -4.37
C SER A 33 19.66 3.48 -3.54
N ARG A 34 20.78 3.01 -2.99
CA ARG A 34 20.81 1.80 -2.16
C ARG A 34 19.96 1.94 -0.88
N SER A 35 19.75 3.17 -0.41
CA SER A 35 18.91 3.51 0.74
C SER A 35 17.40 3.37 0.47
N SER A 36 16.95 3.62 -0.77
CA SER A 36 15.54 3.43 -1.13
C SER A 36 15.17 1.94 -1.09
N ALA A 37 16.07 1.06 -1.53
CA ALA A 37 15.84 -0.37 -1.63
C ALA A 37 15.57 -1.11 -0.30
N SER A 38 15.70 -0.44 0.85
CA SER A 38 15.47 -1.05 2.16
C SER A 38 14.23 -0.56 2.90
N LEU A 39 13.47 0.40 2.36
CA LEU A 39 12.35 1.03 3.08
C LEU A 39 11.23 0.05 3.48
N MET A 40 11.05 -1.02 2.72
CA MET A 40 10.06 -2.08 2.97
C MET A 40 10.73 -3.45 3.10
N LYS A 41 12.03 -3.52 3.43
CA LYS A 41 12.77 -4.78 3.48
C LYS A 41 12.12 -5.75 4.48
N GLY A 42 11.69 -6.91 3.97
CA GLY A 42 11.04 -7.95 4.78
C GLY A 42 9.59 -7.66 5.15
N MET A 43 8.99 -6.61 4.59
CA MET A 43 7.58 -6.27 4.77
C MET A 43 6.71 -6.80 3.63
N THR A 44 5.48 -7.17 3.94
CA THR A 44 4.47 -7.58 2.97
C THR A 44 3.34 -6.54 2.93
N MET A 45 2.97 -6.08 1.73
CA MET A 45 1.86 -5.17 1.52
C MET A 45 0.69 -5.95 0.90
N ALA A 46 -0.36 -6.18 1.67
CA ALA A 46 -1.60 -6.74 1.16
C ALA A 46 -2.40 -5.68 0.38
N MET A 47 -2.87 -6.06 -0.80
CA MET A 47 -3.59 -5.21 -1.74
C MET A 47 -4.94 -5.84 -2.07
N LEU A 48 -6.00 -5.38 -1.42
CA LEU A 48 -7.35 -5.85 -1.66
C LEU A 48 -8.08 -4.98 -2.71
N PHE A 49 -8.51 -5.59 -3.82
CA PHE A 49 -9.15 -4.88 -4.94
C PHE A 49 -10.53 -5.46 -5.24
N GLU A 50 -11.59 -4.68 -4.99
CA GLU A 50 -12.96 -4.96 -5.43
C GLU A 50 -13.19 -4.63 -6.91
N LYS A 51 -12.52 -3.57 -7.39
CA LYS A 51 -12.56 -3.15 -8.79
C LYS A 51 -11.17 -3.31 -9.39
N THR A 52 -11.12 -3.85 -10.60
CA THR A 52 -9.87 -4.01 -11.34
C THR A 52 -9.30 -2.62 -11.71
N SER A 53 -8.00 -2.43 -11.47
CA SER A 53 -7.29 -1.20 -11.85
C SER A 53 -5.83 -1.50 -12.16
N THR A 54 -5.45 -1.33 -13.44
CA THR A 54 -4.08 -1.59 -13.92
C THR A 54 -3.08 -0.62 -13.31
N ARG A 55 -3.36 0.70 -13.38
CA ARG A 55 -2.41 1.73 -12.92
C ARG A 55 -2.16 1.62 -11.42
N THR A 56 -3.22 1.42 -10.64
CA THR A 56 -3.09 1.31 -9.19
C THR A 56 -2.30 0.06 -8.82
N ARG A 57 -2.68 -1.11 -9.34
CA ARG A 57 -1.99 -2.38 -9.06
C ARG A 57 -0.50 -2.30 -9.41
N VAL A 58 -0.19 -1.94 -10.66
CA VAL A 58 1.21 -1.88 -11.13
C VAL A 58 2.03 -0.91 -10.29
N SER A 59 1.49 0.27 -9.96
CA SER A 59 2.22 1.26 -9.16
C SER A 59 2.58 0.75 -7.77
N PHE A 60 1.65 0.08 -7.09
CA PHE A 60 1.87 -0.47 -5.76
C PHE A 60 2.81 -1.69 -5.76
N GLU A 61 2.66 -2.63 -6.71
CA GLU A 61 3.57 -3.78 -6.83
C GLU A 61 5.01 -3.35 -7.12
N VAL A 62 5.18 -2.41 -8.08
CA VAL A 62 6.49 -1.88 -8.43
C VAL A 62 7.11 -1.15 -7.24
N ALA A 63 6.34 -0.31 -6.54
CA ALA A 63 6.85 0.41 -5.37
C ALA A 63 7.30 -0.55 -4.25
N ALA A 64 6.51 -1.57 -3.91
CA ALA A 64 6.89 -2.55 -2.89
C ALA A 64 8.19 -3.28 -3.26
N SER A 65 8.30 -3.76 -4.50
CA SER A 65 9.50 -4.42 -5.01
C SER A 65 10.72 -3.50 -5.00
N GLN A 66 10.56 -2.25 -5.47
CA GLN A 66 11.62 -1.24 -5.47
C GLN A 66 12.13 -0.90 -4.06
N PHE A 67 11.27 -0.98 -3.05
CA PHE A 67 11.61 -0.74 -1.66
C PHE A 67 12.00 -1.99 -0.88
N GLY A 68 12.15 -3.14 -1.56
CA GLY A 68 12.63 -4.39 -0.96
C GLY A 68 11.55 -5.19 -0.22
N GLY A 69 10.29 -4.84 -0.40
CA GLY A 69 9.13 -5.57 0.14
C GLY A 69 8.45 -6.46 -0.90
N HIS A 70 7.43 -7.18 -0.45
CA HIS A 70 6.56 -8.00 -1.29
C HIS A 70 5.15 -7.41 -1.31
N ALA A 71 4.51 -7.36 -2.49
CA ALA A 71 3.08 -7.04 -2.58
C ALA A 71 2.24 -8.32 -2.76
N LEU A 72 1.21 -8.51 -1.94
CA LEU A 72 0.25 -9.61 -2.05
C LEU A 72 -1.04 -9.08 -2.66
N PHE A 73 -1.33 -9.47 -3.91
CA PHE A 73 -2.55 -9.04 -4.61
C PHE A 73 -3.71 -9.99 -4.31
N LEU A 74 -4.81 -9.43 -3.78
CA LEU A 74 -6.04 -10.13 -3.45
C LEU A 74 -7.17 -9.56 -4.33
N ALA A 75 -7.53 -10.30 -5.38
CA ALA A 75 -8.69 -9.98 -6.20
C ALA A 75 -9.96 -10.45 -5.48
N SER A 76 -10.97 -9.59 -5.43
CA SER A 76 -12.21 -9.92 -4.69
C SER A 76 -12.92 -11.14 -5.26
N GLY A 77 -12.93 -11.33 -6.59
CA GLY A 77 -13.54 -12.48 -7.26
C GLY A 77 -12.99 -13.84 -6.79
N ASP A 78 -11.71 -13.90 -6.45
CA ASP A 78 -11.00 -15.15 -6.10
C ASP A 78 -10.82 -15.32 -4.57
N SER A 79 -11.36 -14.40 -3.77
CA SER A 79 -11.19 -14.39 -2.31
C SER A 79 -12.48 -14.78 -1.56
N GLN A 80 -12.39 -15.13 -0.28
CA GLN A 80 -13.57 -15.44 0.55
C GLN A 80 -14.51 -14.23 0.72
N LEU A 81 -14.06 -13.01 0.42
CA LEU A 81 -14.92 -11.82 0.35
C LEU A 81 -16.04 -12.00 -0.69
N SER A 82 -15.78 -12.65 -1.84
CA SER A 82 -16.85 -12.93 -2.82
C SER A 82 -17.83 -14.02 -2.36
N ARG A 83 -17.48 -14.76 -1.30
CA ARG A 83 -18.28 -15.86 -0.73
C ARG A 83 -19.02 -15.47 0.54
N GLY A 84 -19.01 -14.18 0.91
CA GLY A 84 -19.76 -13.63 2.03
C GLY A 84 -19.00 -13.54 3.35
N GLU A 85 -17.67 -13.70 3.36
CA GLU A 85 -16.86 -13.36 4.54
C GLU A 85 -17.03 -11.87 4.87
N PRO A 86 -17.33 -11.50 6.13
CA PRO A 86 -17.40 -10.10 6.53
C PRO A 86 -16.06 -9.39 6.28
N LEU A 87 -16.11 -8.19 5.68
CA LEU A 87 -14.91 -7.38 5.44
C LEU A 87 -14.07 -7.15 6.71
N SER A 88 -14.74 -7.06 7.87
CA SER A 88 -14.08 -6.91 9.17
C SER A 88 -13.30 -8.16 9.61
N ASP A 89 -13.74 -9.36 9.23
CA ASP A 89 -13.02 -10.62 9.46
C ASP A 89 -11.81 -10.71 8.54
N THR A 90 -12.00 -10.44 7.25
CA THR A 90 -10.89 -10.41 6.28
C THR A 90 -9.82 -9.39 6.68
N ALA A 91 -10.22 -8.19 7.12
CA ALA A 91 -9.30 -7.16 7.59
C ALA A 91 -8.50 -7.62 8.82
N ARG A 92 -9.13 -8.34 9.76
CA ARG A 92 -8.45 -8.92 10.93
C ARG A 92 -7.41 -9.97 10.53
N ILE A 93 -7.74 -10.85 9.60
CA ILE A 93 -6.80 -11.88 9.10
C ILE A 93 -5.61 -11.22 8.41
N ILE A 94 -5.86 -10.33 7.46
CA ILE A 94 -4.78 -9.63 6.72
C ILE A 94 -3.85 -8.90 7.70
N SER A 95 -4.40 -8.16 8.67
CA SER A 95 -3.61 -7.39 9.65
C SER A 95 -2.78 -8.25 10.61
N SER A 96 -3.04 -9.56 10.69
CA SER A 96 -2.25 -10.50 11.49
C SER A 96 -1.09 -11.15 10.72
N MET A 97 -1.11 -11.04 9.39
CA MET A 97 -0.13 -11.70 8.50
C MET A 97 0.77 -10.72 7.75
N ALA A 98 0.28 -9.50 7.49
CA ALA A 98 0.96 -8.49 6.67
C ALA A 98 1.42 -7.27 7.50
#